data_AF-A0A1F8QLL8-F1
#
_entry.id   AF-A0A1F8QLL8-F1
#
_cell.length_a   1.000
_cell.length_b   1.000
_cell.length_c   1.000
_cell.angle_alpha   90.00
_cell.angle_beta   90.00
_cell.angle_gamma   90.00
#
_symmetry.space_group_name_H-M   'P 1'
#
loop_
_entity.id
_entity.type
_entity.pdbx_description
1 polymer ?
#
loop_
_entity_poly.entity_id
_entity_poly.type
_entity_poly.pdbx_seq_one_letter_code
_entity_poly.pdbx_strand_id
1 'polypeptide(L)' 'MNPERAIQFVRSQGNAIEQARLRVILANEPPTPAVVAGLFAGQRSDGGWPAFWAQDYSSLDATCFRLAQ' A
#
# COMPACT_ATOMS: atom_id res chain seq x y z
N MET A 1 -18.41 -13.43 -7.32
CA MET A 1 -17.82 -12.35 -6.51
C MET A 1 -18.77 -11.17 -6.54
N ASN A 2 -19.12 -10.57 -5.40
CA ASN A 2 -20.03 -9.40 -5.35
C ASN A 2 -19.17 -8.15 -5.08
N PRO A 3 -18.89 -7.31 -6.11
CA PRO A 3 -17.99 -6.17 -5.98
C PRO A 3 -18.53 -5.10 -5.01
N GLU A 4 -19.84 -4.93 -4.89
CA GLU A 4 -20.43 -3.96 -3.97
C GLU A 4 -20.09 -4.28 -2.52
N ARG A 5 -20.11 -5.58 -2.14
CA ARG A 5 -19.69 -6.03 -0.80
C ARG A 5 -18.21 -5.74 -0.54
N ALA A 6 -17.34 -5.95 -1.52
CA ALA A 6 -15.91 -5.66 -1.38
C ALA A 6 -15.66 -4.15 -1.22
N ILE A 7 -16.34 -3.32 -2.02
CA ILE A 7 -16.27 -1.86 -1.95
C ILE A 7 -16.72 -1.39 -0.55
N GLN A 8 -17.84 -1.90 -0.03
CA GLN A 8 -18.35 -1.50 1.28
C GLN A 8 -17.43 -1.94 2.43
N PHE A 9 -16.82 -3.12 2.32
CA PHE A 9 -15.82 -3.56 3.28
C PHE A 9 -14.64 -2.58 3.35
N VAL A 10 -14.05 -2.22 2.21
CA VAL A 10 -12.91 -1.28 2.19
C VAL A 10 -13.32 0.12 2.66
N ARG A 11 -14.53 0.60 2.30
CA ARG A 11 -15.04 1.89 2.79
C ARG A 11 -15.20 1.93 4.31
N SER A 12 -15.58 0.81 4.93
CA SER A 12 -15.88 0.76 6.37
C SER A 12 -14.68 0.37 7.24
N GLN A 13 -13.77 -0.46 6.73
CA GLN A 13 -12.66 -1.04 7.50
C GLN A 13 -11.27 -0.70 6.94
N GLY A 14 -11.18 -0.19 5.71
CA GLY A 14 -9.92 0.06 5.03
C GLY A 14 -9.15 1.25 5.60
N ASN A 15 -7.83 1.10 5.65
CA ASN A 15 -6.90 2.15 6.02
C ASN A 15 -6.78 3.23 4.92
N ALA A 16 -5.98 4.28 5.17
CA ALA A 16 -5.83 5.40 4.25
C ALA A 16 -5.30 5.02 2.85
N ILE A 17 -4.41 4.02 2.77
CA ILE A 17 -3.86 3.51 1.51
C ILE A 17 -4.93 2.70 0.76
N GLU A 18 -5.62 1.80 1.44
CA GLU A 18 -6.67 0.96 0.84
C GLU A 18 -7.83 1.81 0.31
N GLN A 19 -8.26 2.82 1.07
CA GLN A 19 -9.28 3.79 0.65
C GLN A 19 -8.82 4.62 -0.56
N ALA A 20 -7.54 4.98 -0.63
CA ALA A 20 -6.98 5.70 -1.78
C ALA A 20 -6.90 4.82 -3.02
N ARG A 21 -6.44 3.57 -2.89
CA ARG A 21 -6.46 2.58 -3.98
C ARG A 21 -7.86 2.37 -4.52
N LEU A 22 -8.86 2.27 -3.63
CA LEU A 22 -10.26 2.14 -4.02
C LEU A 22 -10.73 3.36 -4.85
N ARG A 23 -10.40 4.58 -4.44
CA ARG A 23 -10.75 5.81 -5.19
C ARG A 23 -10.09 5.86 -6.56
N VAL A 24 -8.81 5.46 -6.66
CA VAL A 24 -8.12 5.31 -7.95
C VAL A 24 -8.84 4.31 -8.84
N ILE A 25 -9.16 3.12 -8.32
CA ILE A 25 -9.80 2.05 -9.11
C ILE A 25 -11.21 2.47 -9.59
N LEU A 26 -11.99 3.13 -8.73
CA LEU A 26 -13.38 3.46 -9.04
C LEU A 26 -13.54 4.75 -9.88
N ALA A 27 -12.64 5.72 -9.72
CA ALA A 27 -12.82 7.06 -10.27
C ALA A 27 -11.56 7.66 -10.92
N ASN A 28 -10.46 6.91 -10.97
CA ASN A 28 -9.15 7.40 -11.41
C ASN A 28 -8.67 8.66 -10.65
N GLU A 29 -9.14 8.81 -9.40
CA GLU A 29 -8.78 9.92 -8.53
C GLU A 29 -7.37 9.71 -7.97
N PRO A 30 -6.40 10.62 -8.21
CA PRO A 30 -5.03 10.42 -7.75
C PRO A 30 -4.94 10.44 -6.21
N PRO A 31 -4.09 9.59 -5.60
CA PRO A 31 -3.88 9.59 -4.16
C PRO A 31 -3.20 10.89 -3.72
N THR A 32 -3.43 11.28 -2.46
CA THR A 32 -2.78 12.47 -1.90
C THR A 32 -1.28 12.21 -1.68
N PRO A 33 -0.42 13.24 -1.74
CA PRO A 33 1.02 13.07 -1.49
C PRO A 33 1.34 12.43 -0.13
N ALA A 34 0.52 12.69 0.89
CA ALA A 34 0.70 12.10 2.22
C ALA A 34 0.47 10.58 2.22
N VAL A 35 -0.52 10.08 1.46
CA VAL A 35 -0.76 8.63 1.31
C VAL A 35 0.37 7.97 0.55
N VAL A 36 0.86 8.62 -0.51
CA VAL A 36 2.01 8.13 -1.28
C VAL A 36 3.26 8.06 -0.39
N ALA A 37 3.55 9.11 0.37
CA ALA A 37 4.68 9.12 1.31
C ALA A 37 4.56 8.03 2.39
N GLY A 38 3.35 7.79 2.91
CA GLY A 38 3.11 6.72 3.89
C GLY A 38 3.31 5.30 3.32
N LEU A 39 2.91 5.08 2.06
CA LEU A 39 3.14 3.82 1.37
C LEU A 39 4.64 3.54 1.20
N PHE A 40 5.40 4.55 0.76
CA PHE A 40 6.85 4.46 0.52
C PHE A 40 7.72 4.66 1.78
N ALA A 41 7.11 4.80 2.97
CA ALA A 41 7.85 4.96 4.21
C ALA A 41 8.76 3.75 4.48
N GLY A 42 10.04 4.02 4.75
CA GLY A 42 11.05 2.99 5.00
C GLY A 42 11.63 2.31 3.75
N GLN A 43 11.23 2.75 2.55
CA GLN A 43 11.86 2.29 1.31
C GLN A 43 13.31 2.77 1.25
N ARG A 44 14.20 1.88 0.83
CA ARG A 44 15.61 2.17 0.58
C ARG A 44 15.79 2.82 -0.79
N SER A 45 16.97 3.41 -1.02
CA SER A 45 17.29 4.07 -2.29
C SER A 45 17.34 3.11 -3.50
N ASP A 46 17.47 1.81 -3.26
CA ASP A 46 17.38 0.76 -4.27
C ASP A 46 15.92 0.35 -4.59
N GLY A 47 14.94 0.97 -3.91
CA GLY A 47 13.51 0.71 -4.10
C GLY A 47 12.95 -0.44 -3.25
N GLY A 48 13.78 -1.13 -2.47
CA GLY A 48 13.35 -2.25 -1.63
C GLY A 48 13.04 -1.85 -0.18
N TRP A 49 12.45 -2.78 0.57
CA TRP A 49 12.34 -2.71 2.02
C TRP A 49 13.27 -3.72 2.68
N PRO A 50 13.86 -3.36 3.82
CA PRO A 50 14.76 -4.26 4.52
C PRO A 50 14.04 -5.45 5.16
N ALA A 51 14.73 -6.58 5.26
CA ALA A 51 14.29 -7.65 6.14
C ALA A 51 14.38 -7.23 7.61
N PHE A 52 13.45 -7.69 8.45
CA PHE A 52 13.48 -7.37 9.89
C PHE A 52 14.77 -7.88 10.59
N TRP A 53 15.37 -8.96 10.07
CA TRP A 53 16.58 -9.60 10.61
C TRP A 53 17.88 -9.12 9.95
N ALA A 54 17.82 -8.33 8.87
CA ALA A 54 18.97 -7.77 8.16
C ALA A 54 18.63 -6.42 7.56
N GLN A 55 18.74 -5.36 8.37
CA GLN A 55 18.28 -4.02 8.02
C GLN A 55 19.12 -3.33 6.92
N ASP A 56 20.33 -3.82 6.68
CA ASP A 56 21.24 -3.28 5.68
C ASP A 56 20.94 -3.76 4.25
N TYR A 57 20.06 -4.76 4.10
CA TYR A 57 19.74 -5.38 2.81
C TYR A 57 18.25 -5.34 2.52
N SER A 58 17.91 -4.91 1.31
CA SER A 58 16.57 -5.07 0.77
C SER A 58 16.21 -6.55 0.62
N SER A 59 14.99 -6.90 0.97
CA SER A 59 14.45 -8.26 0.87
C SER A 59 13.25 -8.29 -0.06
N LEU A 60 13.21 -9.32 -0.90
CA LEU A 60 12.05 -9.58 -1.77
C LEU A 60 10.78 -9.77 -0.95
N ASP A 61 10.85 -10.55 0.13
CA ASP A 61 9.70 -10.82 1.00
C ASP A 61 9.17 -9.53 1.64
N ALA A 62 10.04 -8.74 2.26
CA ALA A 62 9.66 -7.48 2.89
C ALA A 62 9.07 -6.47 1.88
N THR A 63 9.65 -6.42 0.67
CA THR A 63 9.19 -5.53 -0.40
C THR A 63 7.82 -5.96 -0.92
N CYS A 64 7.63 -7.26 -1.23
CA CYS A 64 6.35 -7.81 -1.66
C CYS A 64 5.28 -7.63 -0.58
N PHE A 65 5.61 -7.92 0.68
CA PHE A 65 4.72 -7.72 1.81
C PHE A 65 4.26 -6.26 1.90
N ARG A 66 5.19 -5.30 1.84
CA ARG A 66 4.86 -3.87 1.95
C ARG A 66 4.00 -3.38 0.78
N LEU A 67 4.29 -3.81 -0.45
CA LEU A 67 3.51 -3.40 -1.63
C LEU A 67 2.12 -4.04 -1.69
N ALA A 68 1.95 -5.22 -1.10
CA ALA A 68 0.67 -5.93 -1.02
C ALA A 68 -0.29 -5.33 0.03
N GLN A 69 0.22 -4.59 1.03
CA GLN A 69 -0.60 -3.86 2.00
C GLN A 69 -1.29 -2.64 1.40
#